data_AF-A0A0F9HR29-F1
#
_entry.id   AF-A0A0F9HR29-F1
#
_cell.length_a   1.000
_cell.length_b   1.000
_cell.length_c   1.000
_cell.angle_alpha   90.00
_cell.angle_beta   90.00
_cell.angle_gamma   90.00
#
_symmetry.space_group_name_H-M   'P 1'
#
loop_
_entity.id
_entity.type
_entity.pdbx_description
1 polymer ?
#
loop_
_entity_poly.entity_id
_entity_poly.type
_entity_poly.pdbx_seq_one_letter_code
_entity_poly.pdbx_strand_id
1 'polypeptide(L)'
;MNELNRKLAEWAGFKNIRFGKDYILMTGRFNKVEEITPFTQSLDACFKWLVPKLDNLVLRYRHYNAGHMGYEARTLKVYDDDEYDTFLGIDKNPALALCLVIEKLIDKE
;
A
#
# COMPACT_ATOMS: atom_id res chain seq x y z
N MET A 1 -11.55 -6.19 -4.58
CA MET A 1 -10.45 -6.59 -3.66
C MET A 1 -9.27 -7.20 -4.41
N ASN A 2 -9.49 -8.16 -5.32
CA ASN A 2 -8.40 -8.75 -6.13
C ASN A 2 -7.73 -7.73 -7.07
N GLU A 3 -8.49 -6.78 -7.61
CA GLU A 3 -7.95 -5.73 -8.48
C GLU A 3 -6.99 -4.78 -7.75
N LEU A 4 -7.38 -4.26 -6.58
CA LEU A 4 -6.50 -3.45 -5.73
C LEU A 4 -5.22 -4.20 -5.36
N ASN A 5 -5.35 -5.46 -4.90
CA ASN A 5 -4.19 -6.29 -4.59
C ASN A 5 -3.28 -6.53 -5.79
N ARG A 6 -3.84 -6.69 -7.00
CA ARG A 6 -3.06 -6.81 -8.24
C ARG A 6 -2.27 -5.54 -8.51
N LYS A 7 -2.95 -4.40 -8.51
CA LYS A 7 -2.36 -3.09 -8.76
C LYS A 7 -1.20 -2.80 -7.81
N LEU A 8 -1.41 -3.01 -6.51
CA LEU A 8 -0.38 -2.81 -5.49
C LEU A 8 0.84 -3.70 -5.70
N ALA A 9 0.62 -4.93 -6.16
CA ALA A 9 1.72 -5.86 -6.34
C ALA A 9 2.52 -5.64 -7.62
N GLU A 10 1.84 -5.26 -8.71
CA GLU A 10 2.48 -4.80 -9.93
C GLU A 10 3.34 -3.58 -9.61
N TRP A 11 2.78 -2.63 -8.86
CA TRP A 11 3.52 -1.48 -8.35
C TRP A 11 4.68 -1.89 -7.43
N ALA A 12 4.53 -2.94 -6.61
CA ALA A 12 5.61 -3.54 -5.81
C ALA A 12 6.69 -4.26 -6.66
N GLY A 13 6.48 -4.40 -7.97
CA GLY A 13 7.44 -4.99 -8.92
C GLY A 13 7.35 -6.50 -9.05
N PHE A 14 6.26 -7.11 -8.56
CA PHE A 14 5.98 -8.52 -8.79
C PHE A 14 5.53 -8.79 -10.22
N LYS A 15 5.81 -10.00 -10.71
CA LYS A 15 5.38 -10.48 -12.03
C LYS A 15 4.57 -11.77 -11.88
N ASN A 16 3.79 -12.10 -12.92
CA ASN A 16 2.98 -13.32 -13.02
C ASN A 16 2.09 -13.56 -11.78
N ILE A 17 1.22 -12.60 -11.50
CA ILE A 17 0.37 -12.59 -10.32
C ILE A 17 -0.80 -13.55 -10.52
N ARG A 18 -0.99 -14.49 -9.59
CA ARG A 18 -2.18 -15.36 -9.53
C ARG A 18 -2.87 -15.21 -8.19
N PHE A 19 -4.19 -15.13 -8.23
CA PHE A 19 -5.01 -15.00 -7.02
C PHE A 19 -5.57 -16.36 -6.63
N GLY A 20 -5.25 -16.79 -5.41
CA GLY A 20 -6.02 -17.78 -4.69
C GLY A 20 -7.19 -17.14 -3.96
N LYS A 21 -7.95 -17.94 -3.22
CA LYS A 21 -9.05 -17.44 -2.39
C LYS A 21 -8.54 -16.52 -1.27
N ASP A 22 -7.42 -16.91 -0.65
CA ASP A 22 -6.88 -16.28 0.57
C ASP A 22 -5.39 -15.89 0.42
N TYR A 23 -4.84 -16.00 -0.78
CA TYR A 23 -3.42 -15.73 -1.06
C TYR A 23 -3.20 -15.14 -2.44
N ILE A 24 -2.02 -14.57 -2.62
CA ILE A 24 -1.51 -14.14 -3.91
C ILE A 24 -0.19 -14.88 -4.17
N LEU A 25 -0.11 -15.58 -5.30
CA LEU A 25 1.12 -16.19 -5.79
C LEU A 25 1.81 -15.21 -6.71
N MET A 26 3.10 -14.97 -6.44
CA MET A 26 3.88 -13.97 -7.15
C MET A 26 5.26 -14.49 -7.48
N THR A 27 5.73 -14.21 -8.69
CA THR A 27 7.15 -14.39 -9.03
C THR A 27 7.89 -13.09 -8.79
N GLY A 28 8.84 -13.11 -7.85
CA GLY A 28 9.72 -11.98 -7.56
C GLY A 28 10.91 -11.88 -8.51
N ARG A 29 11.83 -10.95 -8.21
CA ARG A 29 13.04 -10.62 -8.99
C ARG A 29 13.98 -11.82 -9.25
N PHE A 30 13.83 -12.93 -8.51
CA PHE A 30 14.65 -14.15 -8.59
C PHE A 30 13.88 -15.38 -9.11
N ASN A 31 12.72 -15.21 -9.75
CA ASN A 31 11.82 -16.30 -10.17
C ASN A 31 11.34 -17.23 -9.05
N LYS A 32 11.51 -16.82 -7.79
CA LYS A 32 10.94 -17.52 -6.64
C LYS A 32 9.44 -17.21 -6.60
N VAL A 33 8.64 -18.27 -6.51
CA VAL A 33 7.21 -18.19 -6.24
C VAL A 33 7.03 -17.99 -4.75
N GLU A 34 6.40 -16.89 -4.35
CA GLU A 34 6.01 -16.64 -2.97
C GLU A 34 4.50 -16.57 -2.85
N GLU A 35 3.97 -17.23 -1.83
CA GLU A 35 2.59 -17.11 -1.40
C GLU A 35 2.51 -15.99 -0.37
N ILE A 36 1.69 -14.98 -0.66
CA ILE A 36 1.57 -13.78 0.16
C ILE A 36 0.10 -13.60 0.52
N THR A 37 -0.20 -13.31 1.78
CA THR A 37 -1.52 -12.86 2.20
C THR A 37 -1.90 -11.57 1.45
N PRO A 38 -3.14 -11.39 0.99
CA PRO A 38 -3.55 -10.15 0.34
C PRO A 38 -3.16 -8.91 1.16
N PHE A 39 -2.55 -7.92 0.51
CA PHE A 39 -2.16 -6.65 1.12
C PHE A 39 -3.31 -6.00 1.89
N THR A 40 -4.52 -6.05 1.34
CA THR A 40 -5.72 -5.50 2.00
C THR A 40 -6.08 -6.19 3.32
N GLN A 41 -5.45 -7.32 3.65
CA GLN A 41 -5.70 -8.12 4.85
C GLN A 41 -4.50 -8.20 5.80
N SER A 42 -3.28 -7.87 5.35
CA SER A 42 -2.05 -8.01 6.15
C SER A 42 -1.20 -6.75 6.11
N LEU A 43 -1.11 -6.08 7.27
CA LEU A 43 -0.17 -4.97 7.44
C LEU A 43 1.27 -5.44 7.23
N ASP A 44 1.63 -6.62 7.71
CA ASP A 44 2.98 -7.16 7.55
C ASP A 44 3.36 -7.30 6.08
N ALA A 45 2.42 -7.76 5.23
CA ALA A 45 2.63 -7.81 3.78
C ALA A 45 2.82 -6.40 3.19
N CYS A 46 2.03 -5.42 3.62
CA CYS A 46 2.18 -4.02 3.18
C CYS A 46 3.54 -3.44 3.60
N PHE A 47 3.95 -3.60 4.86
CA PHE A 47 5.22 -3.09 5.38
C PHE A 47 6.42 -3.78 4.75
N LYS A 48 6.31 -5.06 4.42
CA LYS A 48 7.39 -5.81 3.78
C LYS A 48 7.60 -5.40 2.32
N TRP A 49 6.52 -5.13 1.58
CA TRP A 49 6.60 -5.03 0.12
C TRP A 49 6.18 -3.70 -0.48
N LEU A 50 5.25 -2.98 0.15
CA LEU A 50 4.72 -1.71 -0.37
C LEU A 50 5.45 -0.51 0.25
N VAL A 51 5.59 -0.48 1.58
CA VAL A 51 6.19 0.64 2.30
C VAL A 51 7.63 0.96 1.85
N PRO A 52 8.50 -0.01 1.55
CA PRO A 52 9.84 0.29 1.06
C PRO A 52 9.88 1.05 -0.27
N LYS A 53 8.78 1.08 -1.02
CA LYS A 53 8.65 1.85 -2.27
C LYS A 53 8.13 3.27 -2.07
N LEU A 54 7.68 3.62 -0.88
CA LEU A 54 7.24 4.98 -0.53
C LEU A 54 8.45 5.89 -0.26
N ASP A 55 9.48 5.80 -1.11
CA ASP A 55 10.70 6.57 -0.96
C ASP A 55 10.38 8.07 -1.05
N ASN A 56 10.98 8.88 -0.17
CA ASN A 56 10.70 10.32 -0.04
C ASN A 56 9.24 10.67 0.35
N LEU A 57 8.51 9.74 0.98
CA LEU A 57 7.19 10.01 1.57
C LEU A 57 7.22 9.84 3.10
N VAL A 58 6.42 10.66 3.79
CA VAL A 58 6.08 10.45 5.21
C VAL A 58 4.76 9.71 5.27
N LEU A 59 4.79 8.51 5.86
CA LEU A 59 3.59 7.77 6.21
C LEU A 59 3.23 8.05 7.68
N ARG A 60 2.05 8.65 7.91
CA ARG A 60 1.53 8.94 9.25
C ARG A 60 0.28 8.12 9.52
N TYR A 61 0.29 7.41 10.64
CA TYR A 61 -0.88 6.70 11.12
C TYR A 61 -1.76 7.59 12.01
N ARG A 62 -3.08 7.47 11.88
CA ARG A 62 -4.07 8.19 12.70
C ARG A 62 -5.20 7.28 13.16
N HIS A 63 -5.62 7.48 14.40
CA HIS A 63 -6.89 6.97 14.91
C HIS A 63 -7.98 8.00 14.68
N TYR A 64 -9.09 7.55 14.11
CA TYR A 64 -10.31 8.34 13.96
C TYR A 64 -11.39 7.82 14.91
N ASN A 65 -12.39 8.66 15.19
CA ASN A 65 -13.51 8.28 16.03
C ASN A 65 -14.30 7.09 15.40
N ALA A 66 -15.05 6.36 16.24
CA ALA A 66 -15.86 5.19 15.84
C ALA A 66 -15.06 3.98 15.31
N GLY A 67 -13.82 3.79 15.78
CA GLY A 67 -13.02 2.59 15.49
C GLY A 67 -12.41 2.53 14.10
N HIS A 68 -12.43 3.64 13.36
CA HIS A 68 -11.74 3.74 12.07
C HIS A 68 -10.27 4.11 12.28
N MET A 69 -9.43 3.51 11.47
CA MET A 69 -8.00 3.77 11.40
C MET A 69 -7.68 4.37 10.04
N GLY A 70 -6.69 5.23 9.96
CA GLY A 70 -6.27 5.77 8.68
C GLY A 70 -4.78 6.00 8.58
N TYR A 71 -4.33 6.03 7.34
CA TYR A 71 -2.98 6.42 6.97
C TYR A 71 -3.05 7.70 6.15
N GLU A 72 -2.09 8.58 6.40
CA GLU A 72 -1.80 9.73 5.57
C GLU A 72 -0.42 9.52 4.93
N ALA A 73 -0.31 9.61 3.61
CA ALA A 73 0.98 9.72 2.94
C ALA A 73 1.18 11.16 2.45
N ARG A 74 2.37 11.70 2.69
CA ARG A 74 2.77 13.06 2.29
C ARG A 74 4.11 13.03 1.61
N THR A 75 4.29 13.82 0.56
CA THR A 75 5.61 14.03 -0.06
C THR A 75 6.52 14.82 0.89
N LEU A 76 7.73 14.33 1.13
CA LEU A 76 8.79 15.10 1.78
C LEU A 76 9.36 16.07 0.74
N LYS A 77 8.92 17.32 0.74
CA LYS A 77 9.67 18.41 0.11
C LYS A 77 10.61 19.01 1.14
N VAL A 78 11.90 19.09 0.79
CA VAL A 78 12.97 19.63 1.65
C VAL A 78 12.96 21.17 1.66
N TYR A 79 12.21 21.81 0.78
CA TYR A 79 12.16 23.27 0.64
C TYR A 79 10.71 23.78 0.61
N ASP A 80 10.47 24.81 1.41
CA ASP A 80 9.24 25.60 1.56
C ASP A 80 8.51 25.81 0.23
N ASP A 81 7.36 25.16 0.08
CA ASP A 81 6.20 25.70 -0.62
C ASP A 81 4.98 24.96 -0.06
N ASP A 82 3.99 25.72 0.42
CA ASP A 82 2.86 25.29 1.26
C ASP A 82 1.89 24.27 0.63
N GLU A 83 2.20 23.69 -0.53
CA GLU A 83 1.41 22.66 -1.20
C GLU A 83 2.03 21.27 -1.05
N TYR A 84 1.55 20.56 -0.02
CA TYR A 84 1.78 19.13 0.13
C TYR A 84 0.59 18.35 -0.44
N ASP A 85 0.87 17.42 -1.36
CA ASP A 85 -0.10 16.39 -1.69
C ASP A 85 -0.25 15.46 -0.49
N THR A 86 -1.38 15.55 0.19
CA THR A 86 -1.74 14.66 1.28
C THR A 86 -2.76 13.65 0.78
N PHE A 87 -2.37 12.38 0.77
CA PHE A 87 -3.27 11.28 0.44
C PHE A 87 -3.77 10.62 1.71
N LEU A 88 -5.08 10.48 1.80
CA LEU A 88 -5.75 9.92 2.96
C LEU A 88 -6.51 8.66 2.59
N GLY A 89 -6.29 7.59 3.33
CA GLY A 89 -7.03 6.34 3.27
C GLY A 89 -7.52 5.97 4.66
N ILE A 90 -8.82 5.72 4.79
CA ILE A 90 -9.50 5.45 6.06
C ILE A 90 -10.29 4.17 5.89
N ASP A 91 -10.12 3.24 6.82
CA ASP A 91 -10.93 2.03 6.91
C ASP A 91 -10.91 1.47 8.35
N LYS A 92 -11.79 0.52 8.67
CA LYS A 92 -11.74 -0.22 9.94
C LYS A 92 -10.61 -1.24 9.97
N ASN A 93 -10.13 -1.68 8.81
CA ASN A 93 -8.96 -2.51 8.66
C ASN A 93 -7.75 -1.62 8.29
N PRO A 94 -6.71 -1.56 9.15
CA PRO A 94 -5.57 -0.70 8.90
C PRO A 94 -4.78 -1.12 7.64
N ALA A 95 -4.78 -2.40 7.29
CA ALA A 95 -4.13 -2.88 6.07
C ALA A 95 -4.83 -2.33 4.82
N LEU A 96 -6.16 -2.33 4.82
CA LEU A 96 -6.95 -1.74 3.74
C LEU A 96 -6.78 -0.22 3.69
N ALA A 97 -6.80 0.46 4.84
CA ALA A 97 -6.57 1.89 4.91
C ALA A 97 -5.22 2.29 4.27
N LEU A 98 -4.16 1.54 4.56
CA LEU A 98 -2.84 1.75 3.94
C LEU A 98 -2.87 1.48 2.43
N CYS A 99 -3.48 0.37 2.00
CA CYS A 99 -3.64 0.04 0.57
C CYS A 99 -4.33 1.16 -0.21
N LEU A 100 -5.37 1.77 0.35
CA LEU A 100 -6.13 2.86 -0.28
C LEU A 100 -5.30 4.15 -0.42
N VAL A 101 -4.41 4.45 0.54
CA VAL A 101 -3.47 5.57 0.40
C VAL A 101 -2.51 5.34 -0.76
N ILE A 102 -1.94 4.13 -0.82
CA ILE A 102 -0.95 3.76 -1.85
C ILE A 102 -1.61 3.72 -3.22
N GLU A 103 -2.85 3.25 -3.33
CA GLU A 103 -3.62 3.31 -4.57
C GLU A 103 -3.72 4.74 -5.12
N LYS A 104 -4.07 5.71 -4.26
CA LYS A 104 -4.18 7.11 -4.67
C LYS A 104 -2.82 7.72 -5.05
N LEU A 105 -1.73 7.27 -4.44
CA LEU A 105 -0.38 7.66 -4.83
C LEU A 105 -0.07 7.14 -6.24
N ILE A 106 -0.34 5.87 -6.51
CA ILE A 106 -0.14 5.24 -7.82
C ILE A 106 -0.96 5.95 -8.90
N ASP A 107 -2.21 6.33 -8.62
CA ASP A 107 -3.06 7.03 -9.59
C ASP A 107 -2.61 8.46 -9.92
N LYS A 108 -1.67 9.02 -9.14
CA LYS A 108 -1.08 10.34 -9.40
C LYS A 108 0.23 10.26 -10.20
N GLU A 109 0.95 9.14 -10.14
CA GLU A 109 2.19 8.90 -10.93
C GLU A 109 1.90 8.80 -12.43
#